data_AF-A0A453CAV4-F1
#
_entry.id   AF-A0A453CAV4-F1
#
_cell.length_a   1.000
_cell.length_b   1.000
_cell.length_c   1.000
_cell.angle_alpha   90.00
_cell.angle_beta   90.00
_cell.angle_gamma   90.00
#
_symmetry.space_group_name_H-M   'P 1'
#
loop_
_entity.id
_entity.type
_entity.pdbx_description
1 polymer ?
#
loop_
_entity_poly.entity_id
_entity_poly.type
_entity_poly.pdbx_seq_one_letter_code
_entity_poly.pdbx_strand_id
1 'polypeptide(L)' 'MADAGGGTCRAWWSRDTVAVVTGANRGIGHSVAARLAEHGLTVVLTARDGERGE' A
#
# COMPACT_ATOMS: atom_id res chain seq x y z
N MET A 1 17.48 13.16 8.47
CA MET A 1 16.17 12.82 7.87
C MET A 1 15.13 13.22 8.88
N ALA A 2 14.53 14.40 8.66
CA ALA A 2 13.94 15.21 9.73
C ALA A 2 12.74 14.56 10.41
N ASP A 3 12.88 14.52 11.74
CA ASP A 3 11.87 14.51 12.78
C ASP A 3 10.61 15.33 12.40
N ALA A 4 9.42 14.74 12.61
CA ALA A 4 8.15 15.40 12.31
C ALA A 4 7.71 16.26 13.50
N GLY A 5 8.28 17.46 13.60
CA GLY A 5 7.66 18.58 14.29
C GLY A 5 6.72 19.35 13.35
N GLY A 6 5.42 19.38 13.65
CA GLY A 6 4.48 20.37 13.12
C GLY A 6 3.54 19.94 11.97
N GLY A 7 2.27 19.69 12.31
CA GLY A 7 1.12 20.33 11.65
C GLY A 7 0.71 19.98 10.22
N THR A 8 1.32 18.99 9.55
CA THR A 8 0.75 18.45 8.30
C THR A 8 0.76 16.93 8.34
N CYS A 9 -0.40 16.29 8.19
CA CYS A 9 -0.50 14.83 8.06
C CYS A 9 0.03 14.41 6.68
N ARG A 10 1.33 14.53 6.45
CA ARG A 10 1.98 13.88 5.31
C ARG A 10 2.01 12.38 5.58
N ALA A 11 1.93 11.61 4.49
CA ALA A 11 2.31 10.22 4.51
C ALA A 11 3.72 10.07 5.13
N TRP A 12 3.87 9.13 6.07
CA TRP A 12 5.16 8.82 6.68
C TRP A 12 6.07 8.01 5.73
N TRP A 13 5.51 7.51 4.62
CA TRP A 13 6.20 6.75 3.58
C TRP A 13 6.67 7.64 2.41
N SER A 14 7.67 7.14 1.69
CA SER A 14 8.19 7.74 0.44
C SER A 14 7.87 6.86 -0.78
N ARG A 15 8.24 7.32 -1.99
CA ARG A 15 8.11 6.52 -3.22
C ARG A 15 9.02 5.29 -3.23
N ASP A 16 10.12 5.33 -2.49
CA ASP A 16 11.05 4.20 -2.33
C ASP A 16 10.53 3.14 -1.34
N THR A 17 9.42 3.43 -0.67
CA THR A 17 8.79 2.48 0.26
C THR A 17 8.08 1.39 -0.52
N VAL A 18 8.36 0.14 -0.14
CA VAL A 18 7.64 -1.04 -0.66
C VAL A 18 6.54 -1.40 0.33
N ALA A 19 5.29 -1.45 -0.15
CA ALA A 19 4.15 -1.89 0.66
C ALA A 19 3.82 -3.35 0.37
N VAL A 20 3.68 -4.16 1.40
CA VAL A 20 3.19 -5.55 1.29
C VAL A 20 1.76 -5.60 1.79
N VAL A 21 0.82 -6.00 0.92
CA VAL A 21 -0.60 -6.09 1.27
C VAL A 21 -1.04 -7.55 1.22
N THR A 22 -1.48 -8.07 2.36
CA THR A 22 -2.02 -9.43 2.49
C THR A 22 -3.53 -9.43 2.28
N GLY A 23 -4.09 -10.54 1.80
CA GLY A 23 -5.51 -10.64 1.47
C GLY A 23 -5.93 -9.70 0.34
N ALA A 24 -4.98 -9.26 -0.51
CA ALA A 24 -5.20 -8.21 -1.50
C ALA A 24 -5.82 -8.69 -2.82
N ASN A 25 -6.37 -9.91 -2.81
CA ASN A 25 -7.03 -10.52 -3.95
C ASN A 25 -8.36 -9.83 -4.28
N ARG A 26 -9.07 -9.34 -3.26
CA ARG A 26 -10.37 -8.67 -3.39
C ARG A 26 -10.67 -7.78 -2.18
N GLY A 27 -11.75 -7.01 -2.27
CA GLY A 27 -12.26 -6.19 -1.16
C GLY A 27 -11.24 -5.15 -0.68
N ILE A 28 -11.19 -4.92 0.64
CA ILE A 28 -10.40 -3.83 1.23
C ILE A 28 -8.91 -3.95 0.91
N GLY A 29 -8.35 -5.17 0.96
CA GLY A 29 -6.94 -5.39 0.66
C GLY A 29 -6.58 -4.97 -0.76
N HIS A 30 -7.45 -5.28 -1.73
CA HIS A 30 -7.26 -4.87 -3.12
C HIS A 30 -7.33 -3.35 -3.27
N SER A 31 -8.35 -2.70 -2.69
CA SER A 31 -8.51 -1.24 -2.77
C SER A 31 -7.35 -0.48 -2.11
N VAL A 32 -6.86 -0.97 -0.97
CA VAL A 32 -5.69 -0.38 -0.30
C VAL A 32 -4.45 -0.50 -1.17
N ALA A 33 -4.21 -1.67 -1.76
CA ALA A 33 -3.07 -1.87 -2.64
C ALA A 33 -3.12 -0.98 -3.90
N ALA A 34 -4.30 -0.86 -4.53
CA ALA A 34 -4.52 0.05 -5.64
C ALA A 34 -4.22 1.51 -5.26
N ARG A 35 -4.73 1.96 -4.11
CA ARG A 35 -4.48 3.33 -3.62
C ARG A 35 -3.00 3.60 -3.35
N LEU A 36 -2.29 2.64 -2.76
CA LEU A 36 -0.85 2.77 -2.52
C LEU A 36 -0.05 2.83 -3.84
N ALA A 37 -0.46 2.05 -4.85
CA ALA A 37 0.13 2.10 -6.18
C ALA A 37 -0.17 3.44 -6.90
N GLU A 38 -1.38 3.99 -6.77
CA GLU A 38 -1.74 5.34 -7.27
C GLU A 38 -0.86 6.44 -6.64
N HIS A 39 -0.44 6.25 -5.39
CA HIS A 39 0.51 7.14 -4.71
C HIS A 39 1.98 6.94 -5.15
N GLY A 40 2.24 5.99 -6.06
CA GLY A 40 3.54 5.75 -6.67
C GLY A 40 4.46 4.86 -5.85
N LEU A 41 3.93 4.08 -4.91
CA LEU A 41 4.70 3.08 -4.17
C LEU A 41 4.82 1.79 -4.99
N THR A 42 5.90 1.05 -4.75
CA THR A 42 5.96 -0.35 -5.18
C THR A 42 5.10 -1.18 -4.23
N VAL A 43 4.16 -1.96 -4.76
CA VAL A 43 3.22 -2.74 -3.93
C VAL A 43 3.33 -4.22 -4.27
N VAL A 44 3.56 -5.05 -3.26
CA VAL A 44 3.53 -6.52 -3.34
C VAL A 44 2.20 -7.02 -2.81
N LEU A 45 1.43 -7.63 -3.69
CA LEU A 45 0.14 -8.24 -3.39
C LEU A 45 0.34 -9.69 -2.98
N THR A 46 -0.26 -10.11 -1.87
CA THR A 46 -0.24 -11.52 -1.46
C THR A 46 -1.64 -11.99 -1.06
N ALA A 47 -1.99 -13.20 -1.48
CA ALA A 47 -3.23 -13.86 -1.13
C ALA A 47 -3.03 -15.37 -1.05
N ARG A 48 -3.87 -16.07 -0.28
CA ARG A 48 -3.80 -17.53 -0.12
C ARG A 48 -4.31 -18.28 -1.35
N ASP A 49 -5.28 -17.72 -2.07
CA ASP A 49 -5.81 -18.24 -3.33
C ASP A 49 -5.45 -17.30 -4.47
N GLY A 50 -4.42 -17.64 -5.26
CA GLY A 50 -4.05 -16.90 -6.46
C GLY A 50 -5.05 -17.03 -7.62
N GLU A 51 -5.97 -18.00 -7.55
CA GLU A 51 -6.92 -18.34 -8.62
C GLU A 51 -8.32 -17.73 -8.46
N ARG A 52 -8.56 -16.95 -7.39
CA ARG A 52 -9.84 -16.26 -7.14
C ARG A 52 -9.70 -14.74 -7.27
N GLY A 53 -9.09 -14.28 -8.36
CA GLY A 53 -9.14 -12.88 -8.75
C GLY A 53 -10.46 -12.62 -9.46
N GLU A 54 -11.45 -12.11 -8.72
CA GLU A 54 -12.65 -11.46 -9.29
C GLU A 54 -12.47 -9.95 -9.21
#